data_AF-A0A413WAH1-F1
#
_entry.id   AF-A0A413WAH1-F1
#
_cell.length_a   1.000
_cell.length_b   1.000
_cell.length_c   1.000
_cell.angle_alpha   90.00
_cell.angle_beta   90.00
_cell.angle_gamma   90.00
#
_symmetry.space_group_name_H-M   'P 1'
#
loop_
_entity.id
_entity.type
_entity.pdbx_description
1 polymer ?
#
loop_
_entity_poly.entity_id
_entity_poly.type
_entity_poly.pdbx_seq_one_letter_code
_entity_poly.pdbx_strand_id
1 'polypeptide(L)'
;MLEWQEAGLERSKRMAEEKKGFFRRLVDGLTKTRDNIVSSMDSIFNGFTHIDEDFYEELEEVLIMGDLGVQATYDILDKLREKVKTQHIKEPVECRQILIDSIKEQMDVGEAAYEFEERTSVVMVIGVNGVGKTTTIGKLAGKLRSQNKKVVLAAADTFRAAAGEQLKEWANRAQAELIGGQEGSDPAAVVYDAVAAAKARHADVLLIDTAGRLHNKKNLMEELRKMNKIIDREFPDAYRETLVVLDATTGQNALAQAKEFNEVADITGVILTKMDGTAKGGIAVAIQAELGIPVKYIGVGETIDDLQKFNSDTFVNALFDVKRDNDEAKDEEDTASEE
;
A
#
# COMPACT_ATOMS: atom_id res chain seq x y z
N MET A 1 30.25 -7.43 24.73
CA MET A 1 30.61 -7.22 23.31
C MET A 1 30.11 -8.39 22.46
N LEU A 2 30.39 -9.63 22.84
CA LEU A 2 29.82 -10.86 22.24
C LEU A 2 28.28 -10.92 22.31
N GLU A 3 27.66 -10.68 23.48
CA GLU A 3 26.19 -10.69 23.62
C GLU A 3 25.46 -9.64 22.75
N TRP A 4 26.11 -8.52 22.45
CA TRP A 4 25.55 -7.46 21.60
C TRP A 4 25.68 -7.81 20.10
N GLN A 5 26.71 -8.58 19.74
CA GLN A 5 26.89 -9.12 18.38
C GLN A 5 25.92 -10.29 18.13
N GLU A 6 25.71 -11.18 19.09
CA GLU A 6 24.73 -12.27 19.00
C GLU A 6 23.29 -11.74 18.91
N ALA A 7 22.91 -10.79 19.78
CA ALA A 7 21.59 -10.16 19.71
C ALA A 7 21.35 -9.39 18.40
N GLY A 8 22.41 -8.79 17.83
CA GLY A 8 22.34 -8.15 16.51
C GLY A 8 22.15 -9.16 15.37
N LEU A 9 22.82 -10.32 15.45
CA LEU A 9 22.73 -11.38 14.46
C LEU A 9 21.36 -12.08 14.48
N GLU A 10 20.83 -12.39 15.66
CA GLU A 10 19.48 -12.96 15.82
C GLU A 10 18.40 -12.01 15.30
N ARG A 11 18.53 -10.71 15.58
CA ARG A 11 17.59 -9.70 15.09
C ARG A 11 17.63 -9.60 13.56
N SER A 12 18.81 -9.67 12.97
CA SER A 12 18.99 -9.68 11.51
C SER A 12 18.39 -10.93 10.87
N LYS A 13 18.60 -12.12 11.47
CA LYS A 13 18.04 -13.39 10.99
C LYS A 13 16.51 -13.36 11.02
N ARG A 14 15.93 -12.91 12.13
CA ARG A 14 14.47 -12.80 12.27
C ARG A 14 13.86 -11.82 11.27
N MET A 15 14.48 -10.66 11.02
CA MET A 15 14.01 -9.73 9.99
C MET A 15 14.09 -10.31 8.58
N ALA A 16 15.10 -11.14 8.29
CA ALA A 16 15.22 -11.83 7.01
C ALA A 16 14.11 -12.89 6.84
N GLU A 17 13.83 -13.68 7.88
CA GLU A 17 12.73 -14.65 7.88
C GLU A 17 11.35 -13.98 7.73
N GLU A 18 11.12 -12.87 8.42
CA GLU A 18 9.90 -12.07 8.30
C GLU A 18 9.73 -11.52 6.86
N LYS A 19 10.82 -11.01 6.26
CA LYS A 19 10.81 -10.56 4.85
C LYS A 19 10.55 -11.70 3.87
N LYS A 20 11.18 -12.87 4.06
CA LYS A 20 10.94 -14.07 3.25
C LYS A 20 9.47 -14.52 3.35
N GLY A 21 8.93 -14.58 4.57
CA GLY A 21 7.52 -14.94 4.80
C GLY A 21 6.54 -13.96 4.19
N PHE A 22 6.82 -12.65 4.25
CA PHE A 22 6.03 -11.62 3.59
C PHE A 22 6.08 -11.75 2.07
N PHE A 23 7.28 -11.87 1.49
CA PHE A 23 7.45 -11.98 0.04
C PHE A 23 6.69 -13.19 -0.51
N ARG A 24 6.81 -14.34 0.17
CA ARG A 24 6.05 -15.53 -0.17
C ARG A 24 4.54 -15.28 -0.16
N ARG A 25 4.00 -14.64 0.89
CA ARG A 25 2.56 -14.30 0.94
C ARG A 25 2.14 -13.32 -0.16
N LEU A 26 2.99 -12.35 -0.51
CA LEU A 26 2.74 -11.43 -1.61
C LEU A 26 2.69 -12.17 -2.95
N VAL A 27 3.67 -13.03 -3.23
CA VAL A 27 3.74 -13.84 -4.46
C VAL A 27 2.56 -14.82 -4.53
N ASP A 28 2.26 -15.53 -3.43
CA ASP A 28 1.12 -16.44 -3.33
C ASP A 28 -0.19 -15.69 -3.62
N GLY A 29 -0.34 -14.48 -3.07
CA GLY A 29 -1.47 -13.60 -3.31
C GLY A 29 -1.60 -13.14 -4.75
N LEU A 30 -0.48 -12.83 -5.41
CA LEU A 30 -0.42 -12.36 -6.79
C LEU A 30 -0.40 -13.49 -7.83
N THR A 31 -0.25 -14.75 -7.42
CA THR A 31 -0.01 -15.90 -8.31
C THR A 31 -1.00 -15.97 -9.47
N LYS A 32 -2.30 -15.77 -9.23
CA LYS A 32 -3.30 -15.80 -10.30
C LYS A 32 -3.14 -14.67 -11.33
N THR A 33 -2.84 -13.45 -10.87
CA THR A 33 -2.59 -12.32 -11.78
C THR A 33 -1.29 -12.56 -12.54
N ARG A 34 -0.24 -12.96 -11.82
CA ARG A 34 1.08 -13.25 -12.35
C ARG A 34 0.99 -14.31 -13.44
N ASP A 35 0.37 -15.46 -13.19
CA ASP A 35 0.32 -16.56 -14.15
C ASP A 35 -0.39 -16.15 -15.46
N ASN A 36 -1.45 -15.35 -15.38
CA ASN A 36 -2.13 -14.81 -16.56
C ASN A 36 -1.26 -13.80 -17.32
N ILE A 37 -0.62 -12.87 -16.61
CA ILE A 37 0.23 -11.83 -17.22
C ILE A 37 1.48 -12.46 -17.84
N VAL A 38 2.20 -13.26 -17.06
CA VAL A 38 3.46 -13.89 -17.46
C VAL A 38 3.29 -14.81 -18.66
N SER A 39 2.30 -15.71 -18.64
CA SER A 39 2.12 -16.67 -19.74
C SER A 39 1.77 -15.96 -21.06
N SER A 40 0.95 -14.92 -20.99
CA SER A 40 0.58 -14.11 -22.14
C SER A 40 1.78 -13.27 -22.62
N MET A 41 2.53 -12.66 -21.71
CA MET A 41 3.74 -11.91 -22.04
C MET A 41 4.82 -12.79 -22.66
N ASP A 42 5.10 -13.96 -22.09
CA ASP A 42 6.08 -14.89 -22.66
C ASP A 42 5.66 -15.33 -24.07
N SER A 43 4.35 -15.48 -24.33
CA SER A 43 3.84 -15.78 -25.66
C SER A 43 4.07 -14.62 -26.64
N ILE A 44 3.82 -13.38 -26.23
CA ILE A 44 4.06 -12.18 -27.06
C ILE A 44 5.55 -11.99 -27.35
N PHE A 45 6.39 -11.94 -26.31
CA PHE A 45 7.81 -11.63 -26.46
C PHE A 45 8.61 -12.70 -27.20
N ASN A 46 8.15 -13.96 -27.21
CA ASN A 46 8.79 -15.04 -27.97
C ASN A 46 8.09 -15.34 -29.31
N GLY A 47 6.84 -14.92 -29.48
CA GLY A 47 6.02 -15.19 -30.67
C GLY A 47 6.22 -14.17 -31.78
N PHE A 48 6.43 -12.89 -31.43
CA PHE A 48 6.67 -11.84 -32.40
C PHE A 48 8.13 -11.81 -32.86
N THR A 49 8.33 -11.56 -34.16
CA THR A 49 9.66 -11.39 -34.76
C THR A 49 10.09 -9.93 -34.85
N HIS A 50 9.13 -9.01 -34.81
CA HIS A 50 9.34 -7.57 -34.93
C HIS A 50 8.49 -6.81 -33.92
N ILE A 51 8.93 -5.59 -33.59
CA ILE A 51 8.20 -4.67 -32.72
C ILE A 51 7.35 -3.75 -33.62
N ASP A 52 6.16 -4.21 -33.98
CA ASP A 52 5.18 -3.51 -34.81
C ASP A 52 3.91 -3.15 -34.02
N GLU A 53 2.89 -2.59 -34.67
CA GLU A 53 1.66 -2.20 -33.97
C GLU A 53 0.89 -3.42 -33.42
N ASP A 54 0.90 -4.55 -34.13
CA ASP A 54 0.27 -5.79 -33.67
C ASP A 54 0.89 -6.26 -32.33
N PHE A 55 2.22 -6.14 -32.18
CA PHE A 55 2.91 -6.41 -30.91
C PHE A 55 2.42 -5.49 -29.78
N TYR A 56 2.23 -4.19 -30.05
CA TYR A 56 1.74 -3.25 -29.03
C TYR A 56 0.27 -3.46 -28.68
N GLU A 57 -0.57 -3.85 -29.64
CA GLU A 57 -1.98 -4.16 -29.43
C GLU A 57 -2.15 -5.41 -28.54
N GLU A 58 -1.39 -6.49 -28.78
CA GLU A 58 -1.43 -7.66 -27.90
C GLU A 58 -0.90 -7.33 -26.49
N LEU A 59 0.15 -6.51 -26.39
CA LEU A 59 0.67 -6.08 -25.10
C LEU A 59 -0.33 -5.22 -24.33
N GLU A 60 -1.07 -4.34 -25.01
CA GLU A 60 -2.18 -3.57 -24.44
C GLU A 60 -3.24 -4.48 -23.84
N GLU A 61 -3.70 -5.49 -24.59
CA GLU A 61 -4.72 -6.42 -24.13
C GLU A 61 -4.29 -7.13 -22.84
N VAL A 62 -3.06 -7.63 -22.79
CA VAL A 62 -2.52 -8.34 -21.62
C VAL A 62 -2.44 -7.43 -20.40
N LEU A 63 -1.96 -6.19 -20.55
CA LEU A 63 -1.85 -5.25 -19.43
C LEU A 63 -3.23 -4.84 -18.90
N ILE A 64 -4.21 -4.63 -19.78
CA ILE A 64 -5.60 -4.34 -19.38
C ILE A 64 -6.22 -5.55 -18.66
N MET A 65 -6.06 -6.76 -19.19
CA MET A 65 -6.52 -7.99 -18.55
C MET A 65 -5.85 -8.23 -17.18
N GLY A 66 -4.64 -7.70 -16.99
CA GLY A 66 -3.92 -7.67 -15.72
C GLY A 66 -4.45 -6.69 -14.66
N ASP A 67 -5.58 -6.01 -14.91
CA ASP A 67 -6.17 -4.98 -14.05
C ASP A 67 -5.31 -3.69 -13.90
N LEU A 68 -4.37 -3.42 -14.82
CA LEU A 68 -3.62 -2.15 -14.83
C LEU A 68 -4.48 -0.95 -15.25
N GLY A 69 -5.62 -1.20 -15.88
CA GLY A 69 -6.51 -0.15 -16.37
C GLY A 69 -6.02 0.48 -17.67
N VAL A 70 -6.96 1.09 -18.40
CA VAL A 70 -6.73 1.59 -19.77
C VAL A 70 -5.71 2.73 -19.79
N GLN A 71 -5.90 3.76 -18.95
CA GLN A 71 -5.02 4.92 -18.96
C GLN A 71 -3.58 4.56 -18.59
N ALA A 72 -3.38 3.77 -17.52
CA ALA A 72 -2.05 3.36 -17.12
C ALA A 72 -1.36 2.52 -18.20
N THR A 73 -2.11 1.65 -18.87
CA THR A 73 -1.60 0.86 -19.99
C THR A 73 -1.10 1.75 -21.11
N TYR A 74 -1.86 2.76 -21.52
CA TYR A 74 -1.40 3.72 -22.53
C TYR A 74 -0.15 4.47 -22.09
N ASP A 75 -0.11 5.00 -20.87
CA ASP A 75 1.06 5.71 -20.36
C ASP A 75 2.32 4.83 -20.34
N ILE A 76 2.16 3.54 -20.01
CA ILE A 76 3.23 2.54 -20.00
C ILE A 76 3.70 2.23 -21.42
N LEU A 77 2.78 2.00 -22.35
CA LEU A 77 3.11 1.66 -23.74
C LEU A 77 3.72 2.83 -24.51
N ASP A 78 3.27 4.06 -24.26
CA ASP A 78 3.84 5.25 -24.89
C ASP A 78 5.28 5.48 -24.44
N LYS A 79 5.58 5.30 -23.14
CA LYS A 79 6.96 5.30 -22.63
C LYS A 79 7.79 4.16 -23.21
N LEU A 80 7.22 2.98 -23.36
CA LEU A 80 7.91 1.84 -23.97
C LEU A 80 8.28 2.15 -25.43
N ARG A 81 7.33 2.67 -26.22
CA ARG A 81 7.57 3.12 -27.61
C ARG A 81 8.70 4.13 -27.69
N GLU A 82 8.73 5.11 -26.79
CA GLU A 82 9.79 6.10 -26.71
C GLU A 82 11.15 5.46 -26.41
N LYS A 83 11.24 4.58 -25.40
CA LYS A 83 12.47 3.88 -25.02
C LYS A 83 12.96 2.94 -26.13
N VAL A 84 12.08 2.18 -26.76
CA VAL A 84 12.41 1.30 -27.91
C VAL A 84 13.04 2.10 -29.04
N LYS A 85 12.43 3.24 -29.39
CA LYS A 85 12.92 4.11 -30.47
C LYS A 85 14.27 4.75 -30.14
N THR A 86 14.43 5.26 -28.92
CA THR A 86 15.64 5.98 -28.49
C THR A 86 16.83 5.04 -28.27
N GLN A 87 16.59 3.82 -27.78
CA GLN A 87 17.63 2.81 -27.55
C GLN A 87 17.88 1.90 -28.78
N HIS A 88 17.13 2.11 -29.88
CA HIS A 88 17.21 1.32 -31.11
C HIS A 88 17.03 -0.20 -30.88
N ILE A 89 16.09 -0.54 -29.99
CA ILE A 89 15.75 -1.92 -29.68
C ILE A 89 15.08 -2.56 -30.90
N LYS A 90 15.49 -3.79 -31.22
CA LYS A 90 14.99 -4.52 -32.40
C LYS A 90 14.29 -5.82 -32.04
N GLU A 91 14.71 -6.45 -30.95
CA GLU A 91 14.21 -7.75 -30.53
C GLU A 91 13.12 -7.57 -29.47
N PRO A 92 11.92 -8.14 -29.67
CA PRO A 92 10.83 -8.05 -28.68
C PRO A 92 11.26 -8.49 -27.27
N VAL A 93 12.09 -9.54 -27.15
CA VAL A 93 12.58 -10.05 -25.86
C VAL A 93 13.29 -8.97 -25.03
N GLU A 94 13.98 -8.02 -25.66
CA GLU A 94 14.66 -6.92 -24.98
C GLU A 94 13.67 -5.89 -24.40
N CYS A 95 12.48 -5.77 -24.99
CA CYS A 95 11.41 -4.88 -24.52
C CYS A 95 10.83 -5.32 -23.18
N ARG A 96 10.90 -6.61 -22.82
CA ARG A 96 10.33 -7.12 -21.56
C ARG A 96 10.94 -6.43 -20.35
N GLN A 97 12.26 -6.36 -20.30
CA GLN A 97 12.95 -5.74 -19.15
C GLN A 97 12.68 -4.23 -19.11
N ILE A 98 12.66 -3.58 -20.28
CA ILE A 98 12.35 -2.14 -20.40
C ILE A 98 10.94 -1.83 -19.91
N LEU A 99 9.96 -2.68 -20.22
CA LEU A 99 8.60 -2.55 -19.73
C LEU A 99 8.55 -2.67 -18.21
N ILE A 100 9.15 -3.73 -17.65
CA ILE A 100 9.20 -3.95 -16.20
C ILE A 100 9.85 -2.76 -15.49
N ASP A 101 10.97 -2.27 -15.99
CA ASP A 101 11.69 -1.15 -15.39
C ASP A 101 10.92 0.16 -15.51
N SER A 102 10.19 0.37 -16.62
CA SER A 102 9.32 1.54 -16.78
C SER A 102 8.15 1.53 -15.80
N ILE A 103 7.57 0.36 -15.51
CA ILE A 103 6.53 0.22 -14.48
C ILE A 103 7.12 0.49 -13.10
N LYS A 104 8.31 -0.05 -12.78
CA LYS A 104 9.00 0.22 -11.51
C LYS A 104 9.28 1.70 -11.29
N GLU A 105 9.80 2.38 -12.30
CA GLU A 105 10.06 3.83 -12.27
C GLU A 105 8.77 4.62 -12.01
N GLN A 106 7.68 4.25 -12.67
CA GLN A 106 6.37 4.89 -12.47
C GLN A 106 5.79 4.63 -11.07
N MET A 107 6.09 3.47 -10.50
CA MET A 107 5.64 3.06 -9.17
C MET A 107 6.58 3.53 -8.05
N ASP A 108 7.75 4.09 -8.35
CA ASP A 108 8.71 4.48 -7.32
C ASP A 108 8.16 5.61 -6.46
N VAL A 109 8.05 5.34 -5.17
CA VAL A 109 7.58 6.27 -4.16
C VAL A 109 8.81 6.72 -3.39
N GLY A 110 9.40 7.83 -3.84
CA GLY A 110 10.63 8.36 -3.25
C GLY A 110 10.53 8.53 -1.72
N GLU A 111 11.67 8.62 -1.03
CA GLU A 111 11.74 8.54 0.44
C GLU A 111 10.81 9.50 1.20
N ALA A 112 10.51 10.68 0.62
CA ALA A 112 9.58 11.66 1.17
C ALA A 112 8.15 11.12 1.36
N ALA A 113 7.77 10.02 0.68
CA ALA A 113 6.47 9.39 0.83
C ALA A 113 6.18 8.96 2.28
N TYR A 114 7.20 8.74 3.13
CA TYR A 114 7.02 8.33 4.52
C TYR A 114 7.43 9.39 5.53
N GLU A 115 7.54 10.67 5.13
CA GLU A 115 7.96 11.77 6.01
C GLU A 115 7.11 11.88 7.28
N PHE A 116 5.83 11.47 7.22
CA PHE A 116 4.93 11.46 8.37
C PHE A 116 5.41 10.53 9.51
N GLU A 117 6.19 9.49 9.23
CA GLU A 117 6.73 8.59 10.27
C GLU A 117 7.81 9.29 11.11
N GLU A 118 8.49 10.29 10.54
CA GLU A 118 9.63 10.99 11.15
C GLU A 118 9.29 12.36 11.73
N ARG A 119 8.11 12.88 11.40
CA ARG A 119 7.59 14.14 11.93
C ARG A 119 6.53 13.91 13.01
N THR A 120 6.26 14.97 13.78
CA THR A 120 5.04 15.05 14.56
C THR A 120 3.86 15.14 13.61
N SER A 121 3.07 14.07 13.51
CA SER A 121 2.11 13.90 12.43
C SER A 121 0.70 13.59 12.93
N VAL A 122 -0.29 14.07 12.18
CA VAL A 122 -1.69 13.64 12.30
C VAL A 122 -2.07 12.93 11.01
N VAL A 123 -2.30 11.62 11.12
CA VAL A 123 -2.63 10.72 10.02
C VAL A 123 -4.11 10.40 10.07
N MET A 124 -4.87 10.82 9.06
CA MET A 124 -6.27 10.47 8.90
C MET A 124 -6.40 9.26 7.98
N VAL A 125 -7.05 8.20 8.44
CA VAL A 125 -7.23 6.97 7.66
C VAL A 125 -8.68 6.86 7.20
N ILE A 126 -8.87 6.97 5.89
CA ILE A 126 -10.18 7.00 5.23
C ILE A 126 -10.38 5.78 4.31
N GLY A 127 -11.58 5.60 3.79
CA GLY A 127 -11.94 4.45 2.93
C GLY A 127 -13.30 3.85 3.30
N VAL A 128 -13.83 2.96 2.46
CA VAL A 128 -15.17 2.41 2.69
C VAL A 128 -15.20 1.36 3.81
N ASN A 129 -16.39 0.91 4.23
CA ASN A 129 -16.50 -0.15 5.23
C ASN A 129 -16.02 -1.50 4.66
N GLY A 130 -15.34 -2.30 5.47
CA GLY A 130 -14.91 -3.66 5.09
C GLY A 130 -13.57 -3.74 4.34
N VAL A 131 -12.96 -2.61 3.98
CA VAL A 131 -11.62 -2.56 3.33
C VAL A 131 -10.45 -2.67 4.31
N GLY A 132 -10.71 -2.85 5.61
CA GLY A 132 -9.64 -3.07 6.59
C GLY A 132 -9.01 -1.82 7.21
N LYS A 133 -9.70 -0.67 7.27
CA LYS A 133 -9.21 0.57 7.92
C LYS A 133 -8.73 0.38 9.36
N THR A 134 -9.62 -0.05 10.25
CA THR A 134 -9.32 -0.25 11.68
C THR A 134 -8.17 -1.25 11.88
N THR A 135 -8.15 -2.33 11.10
CA THR A 135 -7.05 -3.29 11.09
C THR A 135 -5.74 -2.63 10.65
N THR A 136 -5.76 -1.87 9.56
CA THR A 136 -4.58 -1.14 9.04
C THR A 136 -4.03 -0.16 10.06
N ILE A 137 -4.90 0.60 10.74
CA ILE A 137 -4.51 1.53 11.80
C ILE A 137 -3.82 0.79 12.95
N GLY A 138 -4.38 -0.35 13.37
CA GLY A 138 -3.77 -1.18 14.42
C GLY A 138 -2.39 -1.70 14.04
N LYS A 139 -2.22 -2.19 12.80
CA LYS A 139 -0.92 -2.65 12.30
C LYS A 139 0.09 -1.51 12.17
N LEU A 140 -0.33 -0.36 11.63
CA LEU A 140 0.51 0.83 11.52
C LEU A 140 0.93 1.34 12.90
N ALA A 141 0.01 1.34 13.87
CA ALA A 141 0.31 1.67 15.26
C ALA A 141 1.37 0.73 15.84
N GLY A 142 1.21 -0.59 15.67
CA GLY A 142 2.19 -1.58 16.10
C GLY A 142 3.57 -1.37 15.47
N LYS A 143 3.61 -1.07 14.16
CA LYS A 143 4.84 -0.79 13.42
C LYS A 143 5.56 0.47 13.92
N LEU A 144 4.82 1.56 14.14
CA LEU A 144 5.38 2.81 14.67
C LEU A 144 5.84 2.65 16.13
N ARG A 145 5.10 1.87 16.93
CA ARG A 145 5.48 1.54 18.31
C ARG A 145 6.74 0.69 18.39
N SER A 146 6.94 -0.26 17.47
CA SER A 146 8.18 -1.05 17.39
C SER A 146 9.40 -0.22 16.98
N GLN A 147 9.16 0.94 16.35
CA GLN A 147 10.17 1.98 16.07
C GLN A 147 10.34 2.99 17.24
N ASN A 148 9.79 2.69 18.42
CA ASN A 148 9.81 3.53 19.62
C ASN A 148 9.06 4.88 19.49
N LYS A 149 8.17 5.04 18.51
CA LYS A 149 7.33 6.23 18.39
C LYS A 149 6.23 6.21 19.47
N LYS A 150 5.82 7.39 19.93
CA LYS A 150 4.65 7.59 20.78
C LYS A 150 3.41 7.74 19.90
N VAL A 151 2.52 6.75 19.96
CA VAL A 151 1.34 6.69 19.10
C VAL A 151 0.08 6.89 19.93
N VAL A 152 -0.78 7.79 19.45
CA VAL A 152 -2.15 7.99 19.94
C VAL A 152 -3.13 7.60 18.83
N LEU A 153 -4.19 6.90 19.18
CA LEU A 153 -5.26 6.49 18.28
C LEU A 153 -6.53 7.28 18.61
N ALA A 154 -7.27 7.71 17.59
CA ALA A 154 -8.59 8.32 17.74
C ALA A 154 -9.67 7.43 17.12
N ALA A 155 -10.66 7.02 17.91
CA ALA A 155 -11.81 6.24 17.47
C ALA A 155 -12.93 7.16 16.92
N ALA A 156 -12.70 7.77 15.75
CA ALA A 156 -13.66 8.69 15.13
C ALA A 156 -14.69 7.97 14.22
N ASP A 157 -14.64 6.63 14.05
CA ASP A 157 -15.77 5.82 13.56
C ASP A 157 -16.81 5.62 14.68
N THR A 158 -17.47 6.72 15.08
CA THR A 158 -18.41 6.76 16.21
C THR A 158 -19.77 6.12 15.90
N PHE A 159 -20.04 5.81 14.63
CA PHE A 159 -21.30 5.20 14.17
C PHE A 159 -21.36 3.68 14.39
N ARG A 160 -20.23 3.05 14.67
CA ARG A 160 -20.14 1.59 14.83
C ARG A 160 -19.53 1.28 16.18
N ALA A 161 -20.35 0.91 17.16
CA ALA A 161 -19.85 0.43 18.47
C ALA A 161 -18.73 -0.62 18.34
N ALA A 162 -18.91 -1.59 17.44
CA ALA A 162 -17.92 -2.64 17.20
C ALA A 162 -16.59 -2.12 16.63
N ALA A 163 -16.57 -0.99 15.90
CA ALA A 163 -15.33 -0.41 15.38
C ALA A 163 -14.48 0.17 16.53
N GLY A 164 -15.11 0.84 17.50
CA GLY A 164 -14.43 1.34 18.69
C GLY A 164 -13.81 0.24 19.55
N GLU A 165 -14.55 -0.84 19.83
CA GLU A 165 -14.02 -1.99 20.58
C GLU A 165 -12.92 -2.72 19.80
N GLN A 166 -13.08 -2.88 18.48
CA GLN A 166 -12.03 -3.47 17.64
C GLN A 166 -10.75 -2.62 17.66
N LEU A 167 -10.86 -1.30 17.55
CA LEU A 167 -9.70 -0.40 17.61
C LEU A 167 -9.03 -0.43 18.99
N LYS A 168 -9.80 -0.62 20.06
CA LYS A 168 -9.28 -0.78 21.43
C LYS A 168 -8.46 -2.05 21.61
N GLU A 169 -8.89 -3.16 21.04
CA GLU A 169 -8.06 -4.38 21.02
C GLU A 169 -6.74 -4.14 20.29
N TRP A 170 -6.77 -3.46 19.14
CA TRP A 170 -5.57 -3.07 18.40
C TRP A 170 -4.67 -2.11 19.19
N ALA A 171 -5.25 -1.12 19.87
CA ALA A 171 -4.53 -0.19 20.73
C ALA A 171 -3.76 -0.94 21.82
N ASN A 172 -4.43 -1.88 22.50
CA ASN A 172 -3.82 -2.71 23.53
C ASN A 172 -2.67 -3.58 22.98
N ARG A 173 -2.88 -4.21 21.81
CA ARG A 173 -1.85 -5.03 21.14
C ARG A 173 -0.63 -4.19 20.73
N ALA A 174 -0.86 -2.98 20.21
CA ALA A 174 0.20 -2.05 19.83
C ALA A 174 0.84 -1.32 21.03
N GLN A 175 0.26 -1.42 22.22
CA GLN A 175 0.60 -0.57 23.38
C GLN A 175 0.50 0.93 23.02
N ALA A 176 -0.49 1.27 22.20
CA ALA A 176 -0.82 2.64 21.82
C ALA A 176 -1.99 3.15 22.65
N GLU A 177 -2.04 4.45 22.88
CA GLU A 177 -3.12 5.04 23.65
C GLU A 177 -4.34 5.29 22.78
N LEU A 178 -5.55 5.05 23.31
CA LEU A 178 -6.79 5.26 22.59
C LEU A 178 -7.60 6.43 23.18
N ILE A 179 -8.04 7.33 22.31
CA ILE A 179 -9.01 8.37 22.58
C ILE A 179 -10.28 8.04 21.79
N GLY A 180 -11.41 7.96 22.49
CA GLY A 180 -12.70 7.64 21.88
C GLY A 180 -13.83 8.35 22.59
N GLY A 181 -14.94 8.53 21.87
CA GLY A 181 -16.19 9.05 22.41
C GLY A 181 -17.20 7.95 22.73
N GLN A 182 -18.38 8.35 23.21
CA GLN A 182 -19.53 7.45 23.30
C GLN A 182 -20.06 7.10 21.89
N GLU A 183 -20.74 5.98 21.75
CA GLU A 183 -21.42 5.63 20.49
C GLU A 183 -22.37 6.76 20.06
N GLY A 184 -22.32 7.13 18.77
CA GLY A 184 -23.10 8.24 18.22
C GLY A 184 -22.58 9.65 18.56
N SER A 185 -21.41 9.76 19.21
CA SER A 185 -20.73 11.05 19.39
C SER A 185 -20.29 11.67 18.06
N ASP A 186 -20.13 12.99 18.04
CA ASP A 186 -19.61 13.72 16.88
C ASP A 186 -18.14 13.32 16.61
N PRO A 187 -17.81 12.73 15.45
CA PRO A 187 -16.43 12.35 15.11
C PRO A 187 -15.43 13.49 15.28
N ALA A 188 -15.86 14.71 14.94
CA ALA A 188 -15.05 15.91 15.05
C ALA A 188 -14.72 16.28 16.51
N ALA A 189 -15.60 15.99 17.46
CA ALA A 189 -15.33 16.18 18.88
C ALA A 189 -14.28 15.17 19.38
N VAL A 190 -14.35 13.90 18.94
CA VAL A 190 -13.33 12.89 19.26
C VAL A 190 -11.96 13.31 18.72
N VAL A 191 -11.90 13.86 17.50
CA VAL A 191 -10.65 14.38 16.93
C VAL A 191 -10.11 15.57 17.71
N TYR A 192 -10.97 16.49 18.17
CA TYR A 192 -10.57 17.61 19.02
C TYR A 192 -9.87 17.12 20.31
N ASP A 193 -10.50 16.18 21.01
CA ASP A 193 -9.95 15.61 22.25
C ASP A 193 -8.66 14.84 21.98
N ALA A 194 -8.59 14.10 20.87
CA ALA A 194 -7.41 13.34 20.49
C ALA A 194 -6.22 14.24 20.14
N VAL A 195 -6.46 15.38 19.47
CA VAL A 195 -5.44 16.39 19.20
C VAL A 195 -4.92 17.00 20.51
N ALA A 196 -5.82 17.37 21.43
CA ALA A 196 -5.42 17.91 22.73
C ALA A 196 -4.57 16.90 23.51
N ALA A 197 -4.97 15.63 23.51
CA ALA A 197 -4.24 14.53 24.13
C ALA A 197 -2.87 14.29 23.49
N ALA A 198 -2.79 14.26 22.15
CA ALA A 198 -1.54 14.08 21.42
C ALA A 198 -0.53 15.20 21.75
N LYS A 199 -0.98 16.45 21.81
CA LYS A 199 -0.15 17.60 22.20
C LYS A 199 0.34 17.50 23.64
N ALA A 200 -0.58 17.23 24.59
CA ALA A 200 -0.25 17.14 26.01
C ALA A 200 0.76 16.02 26.34
N ARG A 201 0.75 14.95 25.54
CA ARG A 201 1.61 13.77 25.74
C ARG A 201 2.86 13.76 24.86
N HIS A 202 3.02 14.79 24.02
CA HIS A 202 4.08 14.87 23.02
C HIS A 202 4.13 13.60 22.17
N ALA A 203 2.97 13.20 21.63
CA ALA A 203 2.89 12.07 20.71
C ALA A 203 3.63 12.39 19.41
N ASP A 204 4.32 11.39 18.86
CA ASP A 204 4.96 11.51 17.55
C ASP A 204 3.92 11.37 16.45
N VAL A 205 2.97 10.44 16.59
CA VAL A 205 1.93 10.20 15.57
C VAL A 205 0.55 10.06 16.22
N LEU A 206 -0.41 10.83 15.72
CA LEU A 206 -1.84 10.66 15.98
C LEU A 206 -2.49 9.96 14.77
N LEU A 207 -3.01 8.75 14.94
CA LEU A 207 -3.75 8.01 13.91
C LEU A 207 -5.27 8.13 14.16
N ILE A 208 -6.04 8.53 13.15
CA ILE A 208 -7.49 8.75 13.26
C ILE A 208 -8.23 7.71 12.41
N ASP A 209 -9.07 6.88 13.06
CA ASP A 209 -10.00 5.97 12.38
C ASP A 209 -11.30 6.70 12.04
N THR A 210 -11.70 6.71 10.76
CA THR A 210 -12.91 7.40 10.32
C THR A 210 -14.02 6.44 9.90
N ALA A 211 -15.27 6.91 9.88
CA ALA A 211 -16.36 6.18 9.26
C ALA A 211 -16.11 5.93 7.75
N GLY A 212 -16.69 4.85 7.20
CA GLY A 212 -16.51 4.45 5.79
C GLY A 212 -17.79 4.36 4.97
N ARG A 213 -18.80 5.19 5.24
CA ARG A 213 -20.13 5.12 4.60
C ARG A 213 -20.21 5.94 3.32
N LEU A 214 -19.51 5.50 2.26
CA LEU A 214 -19.47 6.22 0.97
C LEU A 214 -20.84 6.33 0.26
N HIS A 215 -21.81 5.46 0.56
CA HIS A 215 -23.18 5.57 0.03
C HIS A 215 -23.90 6.86 0.45
N ASN A 216 -23.43 7.53 1.52
CA ASN A 216 -23.90 8.84 1.94
C ASN A 216 -22.78 9.88 1.77
N LYS A 217 -22.33 10.07 0.52
CA LYS A 217 -21.17 10.88 0.15
C LYS A 217 -21.15 12.25 0.83
N LYS A 218 -22.25 13.02 0.75
CA LYS A 218 -22.30 14.39 1.28
C LYS A 218 -21.96 14.47 2.77
N ASN A 219 -22.57 13.61 3.59
CA ASN A 219 -22.37 13.63 5.03
C ASN A 219 -20.95 13.21 5.40
N LEU A 220 -20.42 12.15 4.79
CA LEU A 220 -19.04 11.71 5.01
C LEU A 220 -18.04 12.84 4.67
N MET A 221 -18.28 13.58 3.59
CA MET A 221 -17.38 14.66 3.19
C MET A 221 -17.46 15.88 4.10
N GLU A 222 -18.64 16.22 4.61
CA GLU A 222 -18.78 17.28 5.61
C GLU A 222 -18.07 16.91 6.92
N GLU A 223 -18.14 15.64 7.34
CA GLU A 223 -17.42 15.11 8.50
C GLU A 223 -15.91 15.20 8.32
N LEU A 224 -15.36 14.70 7.19
CA LEU A 224 -13.93 14.77 6.90
C LEU A 224 -13.43 16.23 6.87
N ARG A 225 -14.17 17.14 6.22
CA ARG A 225 -13.82 18.57 6.18
C ARG A 225 -13.84 19.21 7.57
N LYS A 226 -14.82 18.84 8.41
CA LYS A 226 -14.91 19.36 9.78
C LYS A 226 -13.74 18.88 10.64
N MET A 227 -13.33 17.61 10.49
CA MET A 227 -12.15 17.05 11.16
C MET A 227 -10.86 17.76 10.71
N ASN A 228 -10.66 17.97 9.40
CA ASN A 228 -9.51 18.73 8.88
C ASN A 228 -9.44 20.14 9.47
N LYS A 229 -10.55 20.89 9.47
CA LYS A 229 -10.59 22.26 10.05
C LYS A 229 -10.22 22.30 11.53
N ILE A 230 -10.57 21.27 12.30
CA ILE A 230 -10.18 21.18 13.71
C ILE A 230 -8.67 20.95 13.82
N ILE A 231 -8.13 20.03 13.02
CA ILE A 231 -6.69 19.73 13.05
C ILE A 231 -5.88 20.96 12.64
N ASP A 232 -6.29 21.67 11.58
CA ASP A 232 -5.62 22.89 11.11
C ASP A 232 -5.60 23.99 12.18
N ARG A 233 -6.69 24.11 12.96
CA ARG A 233 -6.82 25.13 14.00
C ARG A 233 -6.06 24.77 15.28
N GLU A 234 -6.17 23.51 15.71
CA GLU A 234 -5.68 23.08 17.02
C GLU A 234 -4.24 22.53 16.97
N PHE A 235 -3.78 22.04 15.81
CA PHE A 235 -2.46 21.47 15.61
C PHE A 235 -1.81 21.86 14.26
N PRO A 236 -1.67 23.18 13.97
CA PRO A 236 -1.19 23.69 12.68
C PRO A 236 0.24 23.24 12.33
N ASP A 237 1.07 22.96 13.32
CA ASP A 237 2.47 22.56 13.12
C ASP A 237 2.63 21.05 12.84
N ALA A 238 1.57 20.26 12.98
CA ALA A 238 1.64 18.83 12.71
C ALA A 238 1.66 18.57 11.20
N TYR A 239 2.51 17.63 10.79
CA TYR A 239 2.49 17.13 9.42
C TYR A 239 1.18 16.38 9.15
N ARG A 240 0.50 16.75 8.06
CA ARG A 240 -0.79 16.17 7.67
C ARG A 240 -0.56 15.03 6.69
N GLU A 241 -1.16 13.89 7.00
CA GLU A 241 -1.17 12.72 6.12
C GLU A 241 -2.60 12.19 6.05
N THR A 242 -3.11 11.95 4.85
CA THR A 242 -4.41 11.32 4.61
C THR A 242 -4.20 10.06 3.80
N LEU A 243 -4.42 8.91 4.44
CA LEU A 243 -4.23 7.59 3.84
C LEU A 243 -5.59 6.99 3.49
N VAL A 244 -5.81 6.71 2.20
CA VAL A 244 -7.00 5.97 1.76
C VAL A 244 -6.70 4.48 1.76
N VAL A 245 -7.51 3.70 2.47
CA VAL A 245 -7.42 2.23 2.49
C VAL A 245 -8.38 1.66 1.46
N LEU A 246 -7.84 0.82 0.59
CA LEU A 246 -8.58 0.19 -0.50
C LEU A 246 -8.41 -1.33 -0.45
N ASP A 247 -9.42 -2.04 -0.94
CA ASP A 247 -9.44 -3.49 -1.04
C ASP A 247 -8.98 -3.93 -2.43
N ALA A 248 -7.80 -4.55 -2.50
CA ALA A 248 -7.19 -4.96 -3.76
C ALA A 248 -7.98 -6.07 -4.48
N THR A 249 -8.84 -6.81 -3.79
CA THR A 249 -9.69 -7.84 -4.41
C THR A 249 -10.78 -7.23 -5.31
N THR A 250 -11.06 -5.93 -5.13
CA THR A 250 -12.13 -5.24 -5.85
C THR A 250 -11.69 -4.70 -7.21
N GLY A 251 -10.38 -4.66 -7.51
CA GLY A 251 -9.84 -4.21 -8.80
C GLY A 251 -10.28 -2.78 -9.14
N GLN A 252 -10.79 -2.56 -10.35
CA GLN A 252 -11.25 -1.24 -10.82
C GLN A 252 -12.25 -0.51 -9.89
N ASN A 253 -12.99 -1.24 -9.05
CA ASN A 253 -13.84 -0.60 -8.03
C ASN A 253 -13.02 0.15 -6.96
N ALA A 254 -11.82 -0.34 -6.60
CA ALA A 254 -10.91 0.37 -5.71
C ALA A 254 -10.44 1.69 -6.32
N LEU A 255 -10.11 1.68 -7.62
CA LEU A 255 -9.72 2.89 -8.36
C LEU A 255 -10.86 3.92 -8.42
N ALA A 256 -12.10 3.47 -8.70
CA ALA A 256 -13.26 4.33 -8.65
C ALA A 256 -13.47 4.95 -7.25
N GLN A 257 -13.32 4.17 -6.19
CA GLN A 257 -13.41 4.68 -4.81
C GLN A 257 -12.30 5.69 -4.51
N ALA A 258 -11.07 5.41 -4.93
CA ALA A 258 -9.94 6.32 -4.75
C ALA A 258 -10.18 7.68 -5.43
N LYS A 259 -10.70 7.68 -6.67
CA LYS A 259 -11.14 8.90 -7.37
C LYS A 259 -12.17 9.68 -6.56
N GLU A 260 -13.21 9.00 -6.09
CA GLU A 260 -14.28 9.64 -5.32
C GLU A 260 -13.79 10.27 -4.00
N PHE A 261 -12.82 9.65 -3.33
CA PHE A 261 -12.21 10.25 -2.14
C PHE A 261 -11.22 11.39 -2.49
N ASN A 262 -10.54 11.31 -3.64
CA ASN A 262 -9.56 12.33 -4.06
C ASN A 262 -10.23 13.65 -4.46
N GLU A 263 -11.48 13.62 -4.90
CA GLU A 263 -12.26 14.83 -5.21
C GLU A 263 -12.56 15.71 -3.97
N VAL A 264 -12.41 15.15 -2.77
CA VAL A 264 -13.05 15.68 -1.55
C VAL A 264 -12.15 15.69 -0.32
N ALA A 265 -11.08 14.90 -0.33
CA ALA A 265 -10.03 14.90 0.67
C ALA A 265 -8.67 14.98 -0.03
N ASP A 266 -7.74 15.70 0.56
CA ASP A 266 -6.35 15.78 0.08
C ASP A 266 -5.64 14.47 0.44
N ILE A 267 -5.82 13.45 -0.39
CA ILE A 267 -5.20 12.14 -0.21
C ILE A 267 -3.71 12.26 -0.53
N THR A 268 -2.88 11.84 0.41
CA THR A 268 -1.42 11.89 0.30
C THR A 268 -0.80 10.51 0.10
N GLY A 269 -1.56 9.44 0.32
CA GLY A 269 -1.11 8.07 0.08
C GLY A 269 -2.23 7.04 0.07
N VAL A 270 -1.95 5.89 -0.55
CA VAL A 270 -2.84 4.74 -0.64
C VAL A 270 -2.28 3.58 0.17
N ILE A 271 -3.17 2.84 0.84
CA ILE A 271 -2.89 1.54 1.43
C ILE A 271 -3.75 0.50 0.73
N LEU A 272 -3.12 -0.49 0.10
CA LEU A 272 -3.81 -1.62 -0.51
C LEU A 272 -3.83 -2.79 0.46
N THR A 273 -5.01 -3.35 0.71
CA THR A 273 -5.18 -4.49 1.62
C THR A 273 -5.66 -5.73 0.86
N LYS A 274 -5.58 -6.89 1.52
CA LYS A 274 -6.04 -8.19 0.99
C LYS A 274 -5.32 -8.59 -0.30
N MET A 275 -4.05 -8.22 -0.40
CA MET A 275 -3.19 -8.56 -1.53
C MET A 275 -2.87 -10.07 -1.57
N ASP A 276 -3.01 -10.77 -0.45
CA ASP A 276 -2.84 -12.22 -0.27
C ASP A 276 -3.95 -13.08 -0.91
N GLY A 277 -5.03 -12.48 -1.39
CA GLY A 277 -6.18 -13.20 -1.94
C GLY A 277 -6.66 -12.70 -3.31
N THR A 278 -5.87 -11.90 -4.03
CA THR A 278 -6.36 -11.17 -5.21
C THR A 278 -5.77 -11.64 -6.54
N ALA A 279 -6.65 -11.89 -7.51
CA ALA A 279 -6.25 -12.04 -8.91
C ALA A 279 -6.14 -10.68 -9.64
N LYS A 280 -6.15 -9.55 -8.92
CA LYS A 280 -6.21 -8.19 -9.47
C LYS A 280 -5.04 -7.31 -9.02
N GLY A 281 -3.82 -7.87 -9.05
CA GLY A 281 -2.61 -7.18 -8.60
C GLY A 281 -2.31 -5.87 -9.34
N GLY A 282 -2.65 -5.75 -10.63
CA GLY A 282 -2.36 -4.56 -11.45
C GLY A 282 -3.01 -3.27 -10.96
N ILE A 283 -3.99 -3.35 -10.06
CA ILE A 283 -4.71 -2.19 -9.54
C ILE A 283 -3.80 -1.17 -8.84
N ALA A 284 -2.68 -1.61 -8.27
CA ALA A 284 -1.71 -0.72 -7.65
C ALA A 284 -1.08 0.24 -8.68
N VAL A 285 -0.74 -0.31 -9.85
CA VAL A 285 -0.20 0.46 -10.99
C VAL A 285 -1.25 1.44 -11.49
N ALA A 286 -2.49 0.97 -11.64
CA ALA A 286 -3.62 1.77 -12.12
C ALA A 286 -3.88 3.01 -11.25
N ILE A 287 -3.93 2.81 -9.93
CA ILE A 287 -4.19 3.88 -8.96
C ILE A 287 -3.10 4.95 -9.01
N GLN A 288 -1.84 4.55 -9.01
CA GLN A 288 -0.73 5.50 -9.02
C GLN A 288 -0.64 6.25 -10.34
N ALA A 289 -0.84 5.56 -11.47
CA ALA A 289 -0.85 6.17 -12.80
C ALA A 289 -1.94 7.22 -12.94
N GLU A 290 -3.17 6.88 -12.56
CA GLU A 290 -4.31 7.74 -12.86
C GLU A 290 -4.52 8.87 -11.83
N LEU A 291 -4.16 8.65 -10.57
CA LEU A 291 -4.35 9.65 -9.51
C LEU A 291 -3.08 10.42 -9.16
N GLY A 292 -1.90 9.93 -9.55
CA GLY A 292 -0.62 10.48 -9.10
C GLY A 292 -0.40 10.35 -7.59
N ILE A 293 -1.18 9.50 -6.91
CA ILE A 293 -1.08 9.28 -5.47
C ILE A 293 -0.22 8.03 -5.22
N PRO A 294 0.82 8.12 -4.37
CA PRO A 294 1.70 6.98 -4.12
C PRO A 294 0.99 5.88 -3.33
N VAL A 295 1.19 4.62 -3.75
CA VAL A 295 0.89 3.46 -2.90
C VAL A 295 1.99 3.37 -1.85
N LYS A 296 1.65 3.58 -0.57
CA LYS A 296 2.61 3.62 0.55
C LYS A 296 2.66 2.31 1.32
N TYR A 297 1.55 1.59 1.45
CA TYR A 297 1.58 0.30 2.15
C TYR A 297 0.76 -0.75 1.42
N ILE A 298 1.20 -2.00 1.61
CA ILE A 298 0.51 -3.19 1.14
C ILE A 298 0.27 -4.15 2.32
N GLY A 299 -0.96 -4.67 2.38
CA GLY A 299 -1.43 -5.61 3.38
C GLY A 299 -1.66 -6.99 2.78
N VAL A 300 -0.92 -8.00 3.25
CA VAL A 300 -0.93 -9.39 2.73
C VAL A 300 -1.32 -10.43 3.80
N GLY A 301 -2.17 -10.06 4.76
CA GLY A 301 -2.58 -10.96 5.83
C GLY A 301 -3.20 -10.25 7.02
N GLU A 302 -3.23 -10.91 8.18
CA GLU A 302 -3.95 -10.46 9.39
C GLU A 302 -3.03 -9.95 10.51
N THR A 303 -1.76 -10.36 10.54
CA THR A 303 -0.81 -10.00 11.60
C THR A 303 -0.25 -8.58 11.43
N ILE A 304 0.38 -8.03 12.47
CA ILE A 304 1.02 -6.70 12.41
C ILE A 304 2.07 -6.63 11.31
N ASP A 305 2.85 -7.70 11.16
CA ASP A 305 3.96 -7.78 10.21
C ASP A 305 3.48 -7.94 8.76
N ASP A 306 2.19 -8.20 8.54
CA ASP A 306 1.58 -8.27 7.22
C ASP A 306 1.26 -6.89 6.62
N LEU A 307 1.62 -5.78 7.28
CA LEU A 307 1.60 -4.44 6.70
C LEU A 307 3.02 -3.94 6.43
N GLN A 308 3.39 -3.88 5.15
CA GLN A 308 4.72 -3.46 4.73
C GLN A 308 4.68 -2.18 3.91
N LYS A 309 5.79 -1.43 3.97
CA LYS A 309 6.03 -0.31 3.07
C LYS A 309 6.05 -0.85 1.64
N PHE A 310 5.44 -0.11 0.73
CA PHE A 310 5.44 -0.47 -0.67
C PHE A 310 6.87 -0.39 -1.23
N ASN A 311 7.25 -1.41 -2.01
CA ASN A 311 8.50 -1.45 -2.74
C ASN A 311 8.18 -1.84 -4.19
N SER A 312 8.43 -0.91 -5.11
CA SER A 312 8.11 -1.08 -6.54
C SER A 312 8.86 -2.26 -7.15
N ASP A 313 10.13 -2.45 -6.82
CA ASP A 313 10.91 -3.60 -7.30
C ASP A 313 10.28 -4.93 -6.90
N THR A 314 10.08 -5.15 -5.60
CA THR A 314 9.51 -6.39 -5.08
C THR A 314 8.13 -6.65 -5.67
N PHE A 315 7.29 -5.61 -5.76
CA PHE A 315 5.93 -5.72 -6.26
C PHE A 315 5.87 -6.03 -7.76
N VAL A 316 6.57 -5.24 -8.58
CA VAL A 316 6.54 -5.40 -10.04
C VAL A 316 7.21 -6.71 -10.44
N ASN A 317 8.31 -7.11 -9.79
CA ASN A 317 8.91 -8.42 -10.06
C ASN A 317 7.95 -9.56 -9.67
N ALA A 318 7.25 -9.47 -8.54
CA ALA A 318 6.25 -10.49 -8.17
C ALA A 318 5.08 -10.58 -9.18
N LEU A 319 4.78 -9.49 -9.90
CA LEU A 319 3.71 -9.44 -10.89
C LEU A 319 4.15 -9.92 -12.29
N PHE A 320 5.40 -9.68 -12.67
CA PHE A 320 5.88 -9.83 -14.06
C PHE A 320 7.09 -10.78 -14.25
N ASP A 321 7.77 -11.16 -13.17
CA ASP A 321 8.98 -11.97 -13.21
C ASP A 321 8.74 -13.36 -12.64
N VAL A 322 9.30 -14.36 -13.32
CA VAL A 322 9.27 -15.79 -12.95
C VAL A 322 10.61 -16.22 -12.37
N LYS A 323 11.69 -15.47 -12.63
CA LYS A 323 13.06 -15.98 -12.46
C LYS A 323 13.58 -15.94 -11.03
N ARG A 324 13.05 -15.12 -10.13
CA ARG A 324 13.59 -15.00 -8.76
C ARG A 324 13.26 -16.14 -7.82
N ASP A 325 12.19 -16.89 -8.07
CA ASP A 325 11.81 -18.02 -7.21
C ASP A 325 12.82 -19.19 -7.29
N ASN A 326 13.57 -19.32 -8.41
CA ASN A 326 14.53 -20.41 -8.61
C ASN A 326 15.95 -20.12 -8.12
N ASP A 327 16.34 -18.84 -7.98
CA ASP A 327 17.69 -18.50 -7.54
C ASP A 327 17.79 -18.55 -6.00
N GLU A 328 16.73 -18.16 -5.27
CA GLU A 328 16.69 -18.32 -3.80
C GLU A 328 16.46 -19.78 -3.36
N ALA A 329 15.76 -20.60 -4.17
CA ALA A 329 15.60 -22.03 -3.91
C ALA A 329 16.88 -22.84 -4.18
N LYS A 330 17.75 -22.37 -5.08
CA LYS A 330 19.07 -22.98 -5.33
C LYS A 330 20.06 -22.69 -4.22
N ASP A 331 20.01 -21.50 -3.64
CA ASP A 331 20.81 -21.17 -2.46
C ASP A 331 20.46 -22.07 -1.25
N GLU A 332 19.25 -22.65 -1.21
CA GLU A 332 18.82 -23.62 -0.18
C GLU A 332 19.33 -25.05 -0.43
N GLU A 333 19.50 -25.49 -1.68
CA GLU A 333 20.09 -26.81 -2.00
C GLU A 333 21.61 -26.83 -1.82
N ASP A 334 22.30 -25.74 -2.14
CA ASP A 334 23.76 -25.64 -1.98
C ASP A 334 24.17 -25.47 -0.51
N THR A 335 23.33 -24.88 0.34
CA THR A 335 23.61 -24.76 1.79
C THR A 335 23.20 -26.00 2.60
N ALA A 336 22.19 -26.75 2.16
CA ALA A 336 21.79 -28.00 2.82
C ALA A 336 22.64 -29.22 2.42
N SER A 337 23.49 -29.10 1.39
CA SER A 337 24.42 -30.14 0.95
C SER A 337 25.85 -29.98 1.49
N GLU A 338 26.12 -28.89 2.23
CA GLU A 338 27.40 -28.63 2.91
C GLU A 338 27.36 -28.80 4.46
N GLU A 339 26.25 -29.25 5.05
CA GLU A 339 26.16 -29.70 6.47
C GLU A 339 26.18 -31.23 6.61
#